data_AF-A0A9P4K0W9-F1
#
_entry.id   AF-A0A9P4K0W9-F1
#
_cell.length_a   1.000
_cell.length_b   1.000
_cell.length_c   1.000
_cell.angle_alpha   90.00
_cell.angle_beta   90.00
_cell.angle_gamma   90.00
#
_symmetry.space_group_name_H-M   'P 1'
#
loop_
_entity.id
_entity.type
_entity.pdbx_description
1 polymer ?
#
loop_
_entity_poly.entity_id
_entity_poly.type
_entity_poly.pdbx_seq_one_letter_code
_entity_poly.pdbx_strand_id
1 'polypeptide(L)' 'EWLREGWNDEHGFLESVARSTDRSWVLTQIQSFGVLGGEWRYVRRLVLEKGDHVLKCRLVHDWQDSMRHE' A
#
# COMPACT_ATOMS: atom_id res chain seq x y z
N GLU A 1 -4.44 -8.32 9.97
CA GLU A 1 -3.75 -8.48 8.67
C GLU A 1 -2.87 -7.24 8.42
N TRP A 2 -1.58 -7.38 8.10
CA TRP A 2 -0.65 -6.23 8.03
C TRP A 2 -1.01 -5.21 6.94
N LEU A 3 -1.60 -5.68 5.83
CA LEU A 3 -2.03 -4.81 4.72
C LEU A 3 -3.07 -3.77 5.14
N ARG A 4 -3.92 -4.09 6.13
CA ARG A 4 -5.05 -3.28 6.58
C ARG A 4 -4.91 -2.73 8.00
N GLU A 5 -3.77 -2.98 8.66
CA GLU A 5 -3.58 -2.60 10.06
C GLU A 5 -3.62 -1.08 10.26
N GLY A 6 -4.58 -0.59 11.04
CA GLY A 6 -4.77 0.83 11.35
C GLY A 6 -5.45 1.64 10.24
N TRP A 7 -6.11 0.97 9.30
CA TRP A 7 -6.87 1.64 8.23
C TRP A 7 -8.33 1.82 8.68
N ASN A 8 -8.92 2.97 8.35
CA ASN A 8 -10.36 3.18 8.46
C ASN A 8 -10.97 2.93 7.07
N ASP A 9 -12.14 2.28 7.03
CA ASP A 9 -12.83 1.98 5.78
C ASP A 9 -13.73 3.14 5.30
N GLU A 10 -13.77 4.28 5.99
CA GLU A 10 -14.65 5.42 5.66
C GLU A 10 -14.31 6.04 4.30
N HIS A 11 -13.05 5.98 3.89
CA HIS A 11 -12.60 6.54 2.60
C HIS A 11 -12.42 5.48 1.50
N GLY A 12 -12.71 4.21 1.83
CA GLY A 12 -12.41 3.08 0.95
C GLY A 12 -10.90 2.88 0.72
N PHE A 13 -10.57 1.88 -0.08
CA PHE A 13 -9.19 1.58 -0.47
C PHE A 13 -9.14 0.98 -1.86
N LEU A 14 -7.99 1.12 -2.52
CA LEU A 14 -7.70 0.39 -3.74
C LEU A 14 -6.87 -0.84 -3.39
N GLU A 15 -7.43 -2.01 -3.66
CA GLU A 15 -6.72 -3.28 -3.55
C GLU A 15 -6.38 -3.81 -4.95
N SER A 16 -5.17 -4.33 -5.12
CA SER A 16 -4.81 -5.05 -6.33
C SER A 16 -3.86 -6.20 -6.04
N VAL A 17 -3.92 -7.20 -6.92
CA VAL A 17 -3.06 -8.38 -6.87
C VAL A 17 -2.33 -8.50 -8.19
N ALA A 18 -1.00 -8.46 -8.16
CA ALA A 18 -0.16 -8.75 -9.30
C ALA A 18 0.47 -10.13 -9.13
N ARG A 19 0.48 -10.93 -10.20
CA ARG A 19 1.05 -12.27 -10.20
C ARG A 19 2.13 -12.35 -11.27
N SER A 20 3.27 -12.92 -10.93
CA SER A 20 4.30 -13.24 -11.90
C SER A 20 3.83 -14.36 -12.82
N THR A 21 4.12 -14.23 -14.12
CA THR A 21 3.86 -15.29 -15.10
C THR A 21 4.94 -16.37 -15.11
N ASP A 22 6.15 -16.05 -14.66
CA ASP A 22 7.36 -16.89 -14.83
C ASP A 22 8.19 -17.09 -13.54
N ARG A 23 8.03 -16.23 -12.52
CA ARG A 23 8.85 -16.25 -11.29
C ARG A 23 8.08 -16.58 -10.02
N SER A 24 6.84 -17.03 -10.16
CA SER A 24 5.99 -17.58 -9.09
C SER A 24 5.87 -16.71 -7.84
N TRP A 25 5.98 -15.39 -7.99
CA TRP A 25 5.68 -14.45 -6.91
C TRP A 25 4.27 -13.89 -7.06
N VAL A 26 3.64 -13.60 -5.93
CA VAL A 26 2.34 -12.91 -5.83
C VAL A 26 2.54 -11.65 -4.99
N LEU A 27 2.09 -10.51 -5.49
CA LEU A 27 2.15 -9.23 -4.82
C LEU A 27 0.72 -8.75 -4.56
N THR A 28 0.33 -8.71 -3.30
CA THR A 28 -0.91 -8.06 -2.86
C THR A 28 -0.58 -6.66 -2.36
N GLN A 29 -1.37 -5.68 -2.77
CA GLN A 29 -1.16 -4.30 -2.37
C GLN A 29 -2.47 -3.60 -2.06
N ILE A 30 -2.41 -2.71 -1.08
CA ILE A 30 -3.50 -1.80 -0.77
C ILE A 30 -2.97 -0.37 -0.76
N GLN A 31 -3.76 0.55 -1.30
CA GLN A 31 -3.50 1.99 -1.36
C GLN A 31 -4.68 2.75 -0.74
N SER A 32 -4.43 3.58 0.26
CA SER A 32 -5.42 4.51 0.84
C SER A 32 -4.73 5.57 1.71
N PHE A 33 -5.52 6.45 2.29
CA PHE A 33 -5.05 7.39 3.30
C PHE A 33 -4.99 6.71 4.68
N GLY A 34 -3.95 7.05 5.44
CA GLY A 34 -3.77 6.57 6.80
C GLY A 34 -3.06 7.60 7.67
N VAL A 35 -3.24 7.48 8.98
CA VAL A 35 -2.53 8.32 9.95
C VAL A 35 -1.20 7.65 10.29
N LEU A 36 -0.09 8.32 9.99
CA LEU A 36 1.26 7.88 10.31
C LEU A 36 1.95 8.97 11.14
N GLY A 37 2.36 8.65 12.37
CA GLY A 37 3.03 9.63 13.23
C GLY A 37 2.18 10.86 13.57
N GLY A 38 0.85 10.74 13.53
CA GLY A 38 -0.08 11.87 13.73
C GLY A 38 -0.44 12.64 12.46
N GLU A 39 0.14 12.32 11.32
CA GLU A 39 -0.12 12.99 10.05
C GLU A 39 -0.96 12.14 9.10
N TRP A 40 -1.88 12.77 8.38
CA TRP A 40 -2.69 12.12 7.34
C TRP A 40 -1.87 12.00 6.04
N ARG A 41 -1.57 10.78 5.61
CA ARG A 41 -0.67 10.49 4.48
C ARG A 41 -1.31 9.49 3.52
N TYR A 42 -0.98 9.57 2.23
CA TYR A 42 -1.33 8.53 1.26
C TYR A 42 -0.32 7.39 1.33
N VAL A 43 -0.78 6.21 1.72
CA VAL A 43 0.06 5.06 2.05
C VAL A 43 -0.24 3.90 1.11
N ARG A 44 0.82 3.24 0.64
CA ARG A 44 0.75 1.98 -0.07
C ARG A 44 1.45 0.90 0.72
N ARG A 45 0.74 -0.17 1.07
CA ARG A 45 1.30 -1.35 1.72
C ARG A 45 1.30 -2.51 0.74
N LEU A 46 2.40 -3.24 0.68
CA LEU A 46 2.62 -4.38 -0.20
C LEU A 46 3.08 -5.59 0.59
N VAL A 47 2.52 -6.75 0.25
CA VAL A 47 3.00 -8.06 0.67
C VAL A 47 3.36 -8.83 -0.59
N LEU A 48 4.64 -9.17 -0.73
CA LEU A 48 5.16 -10.04 -1.79
C LEU A 48 5.43 -11.41 -1.21
N GLU A 49 4.84 -12.44 -1.81
CA GLU A 49 5.00 -13.84 -1.44
C GLU A 49 5.71 -14.58 -2.58
N LYS A 50 6.71 -15.39 -2.25
CA LYS A 50 7.40 -16.27 -3.20
C LYS A 50 7.89 -17.53 -2.49
N GLY A 51 7.21 -18.65 -2.71
CA GLY A 51 7.43 -19.87 -1.92
C GLY A 51 7.21 -19.57 -0.44
N ASP A 52 8.17 -19.92 0.41
CA ASP A 52 8.11 -19.67 1.86
C ASP A 52 8.60 -18.27 2.27
N HIS A 53 8.96 -17.43 1.30
CA HIS A 53 9.43 -16.07 1.56
C HIS A 53 8.30 -15.05 1.47
N VAL A 54 8.24 -14.18 2.48
CA VAL A 54 7.31 -13.04 2.54
C VAL A 54 8.10 -11.75 2.75
N LEU A 55 7.94 -10.79 1.83
CA LEU A 55 8.47 -9.44 1.97
C LEU A 55 7.34 -8.44 2.14
N LYS A 56 7.48 -7.55 3.12
CA LYS A 56 6.53 -6.47 3.40
C LYS A 56 7.18 -5.13 3.10
N CYS A 57 6.50 -4.28 2.34
CA CYS A 57 6.98 -2.94 2.01
C CYS A 57 5.90 -1.89 2.21
N ARG A 58 6.24 -0.78 2.86
CA ARG A 58 5.35 0.37 3.06
C ARG A 58 5.94 1.59 2.36
N LEU A 59 5.22 2.12 1.38
CA LEU A 59 5.53 3.38 0.74
C LEU A 59 4.61 4.45 1.32
N VAL A 60 5.21 5.57 1.71
CA VAL A 60 4.51 6.76 2.18
C VAL A 60 4.73 7.83 1.13
N HIS A 61 3.66 8.37 0.58
CA HIS A 61 3.75 9.42 -0.42
C HIS A 61 3.64 10.77 0.27
N ASP A 62 4.67 11.59 0.09
CA ASP A 62 4.61 13.01 0.43
C ASP A 62 3.74 13.73 -0.60
N TRP A 63 2.83 14.57 -0.13
CA TRP A 63 2.12 15.48 -1.01
C TRP A 63 3.04 16.64 -1.37
N GLN A 64 3.22 16.90 -2.67
CA GLN A 64 3.97 18.05 -3.13
C GLN A 64 3.00 19.13 -3.58
N ASP A 65 2.90 20.21 -2.81
CA ASP A 65 1.97 21.33 -3.08
C ASP A 65 2.15 21.96 -4.46
N SER A 66 3.36 21.89 -5.03
CA SER A 66 3.65 22.41 -6.37
C SER A 66 2.92 21.69 -7.51
N MET A 67 2.24 20.56 -7.24
CA MET A 67 1.43 19.84 -8.23
C MET A 67 -0.05 20.22 -8.21
N ARG A 68 -0.45 21.21 -7.39
CA ARG A 68 -1.79 21.77 -7.42
C ARG A 68 -1.93 22.66 -8.67
N HIS A 69 -2.54 22.12 -9.73
CA HIS A 69 -3.10 22.97 -10.78
C HIS A 69 -4.36 23.65 -10.23
N GLU A 70 -4.34 24.98 -10.20
CA GLU A 70 -5.54 25.81 -9.90
C GLU A 70 -6.62 25.65 -10.97
#